data_AF-A0A973J7V7-F1
#
_entry.id   AF-A0A973J7V7-F1
#
_cell.length_a   1.000
_cell.length_b   1.000
_cell.length_c   1.000
_cell.angle_alpha   90.00
_cell.angle_beta   90.00
_cell.angle_gamma   90.00
#
_symmetry.space_group_name_H-M   'P 1'
#
loop_
_entity.id
_entity.type
_entity.pdbx_description
1 polymer ?
#
loop_
_entity_poly.entity_id
_entity_poly.type
_entity_poly.pdbx_seq_one_letter_code
_entity_poly.pdbx_strand_id
1 'polypeptide(L)' 'MQIEIRPIEGYAEYMACEDLQQITWGSGVVPLNLLLTAHSNGGVVLGAFDRAAPGAPLVGF' A
#
# COMPACT_ATOMS: atom_id res chain seq x y z
N MET A 1 9.81 -16.64 1.15
CA MET A 1 9.16 -15.32 1.28
C MET A 1 10.24 -14.27 1.12
N GLN A 2 10.17 -13.46 0.07
CA GLN A 2 11.14 -12.40 -0.19
C GLN A 2 10.38 -11.07 -0.19
N ILE A 3 10.39 -10.38 0.96
CA ILE A 3 9.68 -9.11 1.11
C ILE A 3 10.62 -7.97 0.76
N GLU A 4 10.21 -7.13 -0.17
CA GLU A 4 10.83 -5.84 -0.44
C GLU A 4 10.01 -4.73 0.23
N ILE A 5 10.68 -3.85 0.97
CA ILE A 5 10.08 -2.65 1.54
C ILE A 5 10.54 -1.45 0.72
N ARG A 6 9.61 -0.70 0.14
CA ARG A 6 9.89 0.50 -0.64
C ARG A 6 8.72 1.48 -0.62
N PRO A 7 8.90 2.76 -1.00
CA PRO A 7 7.79 3.67 -1.18
C PRO A 7 6.71 3.13 -2.11
N ILE A 8 5.45 3.45 -1.80
CA ILE A 8 4.30 3.21 -2.67
C ILE A 8 4.40 4.16 -3.88
N GLU A 9 4.27 3.61 -5.08
CA GLU A 9 4.42 4.32 -6.33
C GLU A 9 3.23 4.11 -7.27
N GLY A 10 2.69 5.21 -7.78
CA GLY A 10 1.61 5.19 -8.76
C GLY A 10 0.25 4.77 -8.20
N TYR A 11 -0.79 5.00 -9.01
CA TYR A 11 -2.19 4.84 -8.59
C TYR A 11 -2.56 3.40 -8.19
N ALA A 12 -2.03 2.40 -8.91
CA ALA A 12 -2.36 0.99 -8.67
C ALA A 12 -1.94 0.51 -7.28
N GLU A 13 -0.79 0.96 -6.79
CA GLU A 13 -0.30 0.56 -5.47
C GLU A 13 -1.07 1.25 -4.35
N TYR A 14 -1.49 2.51 -4.53
CA TYR A 14 -2.40 3.16 -3.59
C TYR A 14 -3.76 2.47 -3.52
N MET A 15 -4.31 2.02 -4.65
CA MET A 15 -5.54 1.23 -4.65
C MET A 15 -5.35 -0.10 -3.92
N ALA A 16 -4.20 -0.77 -4.11
CA ALA A 16 -3.88 -1.98 -3.38
C ALA A 16 -3.79 -1.76 -1.87
N CYS A 17 -3.33 -0.59 -1.41
CA CYS A 17 -3.40 -0.22 0.01
C CYS A 17 -4.85 -0.16 0.49
N GLU A 18 -5.76 0.47 -0.25
CA GLU A 18 -7.17 0.58 0.11
C GLU A 18 -7.87 -0.79 0.14
N ASP A 19 -7.63 -1.63 -0.86
CA ASP A 19 -8.12 -3.02 -0.91
C ASP A 19 -7.63 -3.82 0.30
N LEU A 20 -6.35 -3.67 0.68
CA LEU A 20 -5.77 -4.38 1.82
C LEU A 20 -6.38 -3.92 3.16
N GLN A 21 -6.66 -2.63 3.32
CA GLN A 21 -7.37 -2.10 4.49
C GLN A 21 -8.78 -2.65 4.58
N GLN A 22 -9.48 -2.74 3.44
CA GLN A 22 -10.83 -3.27 3.37
C GLN A 22 -10.86 -4.75 3.81
N ILE A 23 -9.90 -5.55 3.35
CA ILE A 23 -9.76 -6.96 3.75
C ILE A 23 -9.42 -7.09 5.25
N THR A 24 -8.57 -6.20 5.77
CA THR A 24 -8.06 -6.31 7.14
C THR A 24 -9.03 -5.77 8.19
N TRP A 25 -9.72 -4.66 7.88
CA TRP A 25 -10.51 -3.90 8.85
C TRP A 25 -12.00 -3.77 8.50
N GLY A 26 -12.41 -4.09 7.27
CA GLY A 26 -13.80 -4.10 6.82
C GLY A 26 -14.48 -2.73 6.66
N SER A 27 -14.37 -1.81 7.62
CA SER A 27 -14.99 -0.47 7.54
C SER A 27 -14.09 0.67 8.02
N GLY A 28 -12.89 0.36 8.50
CA GLY A 28 -11.91 1.33 9.01
C GLY A 28 -10.86 1.72 7.97
N VAL A 29 -11.29 2.11 6.77
CA VAL A 29 -10.39 2.42 5.65
C VAL A 29 -9.97 3.88 5.68
N VAL A 30 -8.66 4.14 5.59
CA VAL A 30 -8.08 5.45 5.27
C VAL A 30 -8.18 5.65 3.76
N PRO A 31 -8.96 6.63 3.29
CA PRO A 31 -9.16 6.86 1.85
C PRO A 31 -7.88 7.22 1.12
N LEU A 32 -7.80 6.84 -0.15
CA LEU A 32 -6.63 7.03 -1.02
C LEU A 32 -6.13 8.48 -1.07
N ASN A 33 -7.03 9.47 -1.10
CA ASN A 33 -6.65 10.88 -1.13
C ASN A 33 -5.90 11.32 0.14
N LEU A 34 -6.19 10.73 1.30
CA LEU A 34 -5.45 11.01 2.54
C LEU A 34 -4.06 10.38 2.52
N LEU A 35 -3.92 9.14 2.04
CA LEU A 35 -2.61 8.50 1.87
C LEU A 35 -1.73 9.28 0.88
N LEU A 36 -2.29 9.69 -0.26
CA LEU A 36 -1.59 10.50 -1.25
C LEU A 36 -1.16 11.86 -0.69
N THR A 37 -2.05 12.50 0.08
CA THR A 37 -1.76 13.78 0.73
C THR A 37 -0.63 13.63 1.74
N ALA A 38 -0.65 12.58 2.57
CA ALA A 38 0.41 12.32 3.52
C ALA A 38 1.75 12.11 2.81
N HIS A 39 1.81 11.27 1.78
CA HIS A 39 3.04 11.03 1.02
C HIS A 39 3.55 12.29 0.30
N SER A 40 2.64 13.12 -0.22
CA SER A 40 3.02 14.33 -0.98
C SER A 40 3.47 15.49 -0.09
N ASN A 41 3.14 15.49 1.20
CA ASN A 41 3.44 16.59 2.13
C ASN A 41 4.52 16.24 3.16
N GLY A 42 5.46 15.36 2.79
CA GLY A 42 6.62 14.99 3.62
C GLY A 42 6.39 13.79 4.55
N GLY A 43 5.22 13.16 4.50
CA GLY A 43 5.00 11.83 5.03
C GLY A 43 5.64 10.76 4.14
N VAL A 44 5.85 9.58 4.70
CA VAL A 44 6.41 8.43 3.99
C VAL A 44 5.39 7.30 4.06
N VAL A 45 5.01 6.75 2.91
CA VAL A 45 4.14 5.57 2.79
C VAL A 45 4.95 4.47 2.13
N LEU A 46 5.27 3.42 2.88
CA LEU A 46 6.07 2.28 2.40
C LEU A 46 5.15 1.09 2.19
N GLY A 47 5.31 0.37 1.08
CA GLY A 47 4.69 -0.92 0.86
C GLY A 47 5.64 -2.08 1.13
N ALA A 48 5.08 -3.19 1.58
CA ALA A 48 5.71 -4.50 1.65
C ALA A 48 5.24 -5.37 0.49
N PHE A 49 6.16 -5.77 -0.38
CA PHE A 49 5.86 -6.51 -1.60
C PHE A 49 6.47 -7.91 -1.57
N ASP A 50 5.68 -8.96 -1.82
CA ASP A 50 6.21 -10.31 -1.91
C ASP A 50 6.77 -10.60 -3.30
N ARG A 51 8.08 -10.41 -3.48
CA ARG A 51 8.79 -10.63 -4.74
C ARG A 51 8.84 -12.10 -5.16
N ALA A 52 8.58 -13.03 -4.25
CA ALA A 52 8.53 -14.46 -4.59
C ALA A 52 7.20 -14.86 -5.25
N ALA A 53 6.14 -14.05 -5.12
CA ALA A 53 4.84 -14.31 -5.70
C ALA A 53 4.69 -13.66 -7.10
N PRO A 54 3.93 -14.28 -8.03
CA PRO A 54 3.66 -13.70 -9.34
C PRO A 54 3.03 -12.31 -9.22
N GLY A 55 3.57 -11.35 -9.97
CA GLY A 55 3.09 -9.96 -9.95
C GLY A 55 3.55 -9.13 -8.75
N ALA A 56 4.37 -9.69 -7.84
CA ALA A 56 4.91 -9.01 -6.68
C ALA A 56 3.85 -8.21 -5.88
N PRO A 57 2.79 -8.87 -5.37
CA PRO A 57 1.66 -8.20 -4.76
C PRO A 57 2.06 -7.46 -3.48
N LEU A 58 1.32 -6.39 -3.18
CA LEU A 58 1.37 -5.68 -1.91
C LEU A 58 0.73 -6.56 -0.82
N VAL A 59 1.46 -6.81 0.26
CA VAL A 59 1.02 -7.63 1.40
C VAL A 59 0.96 -6.85 2.72
N GLY A 60 1.39 -5.58 2.72
CA GLY A 60 1.37 -4.67 3.87
C GLY A 60 1.80 -3.26 3.44
N PHE A 61 1.46 -2.22 4.22
CA PHE A 61 1.96 -0.85 4.03
C PHE A 61 1.86 -0.01 5.32
#